data_AF-A0A967VPA9-F1
#
_entry.id   AF-A0A967VPA9-F1
#
_cell.length_a   1.000
_cell.length_b   1.000
_cell.length_c   1.000
_cell.angle_alpha   90.00
_cell.angle_beta   90.00
_cell.angle_gamma   90.00
#
_symmetry.space_group_name_H-M   'P 1'
#
loop_
_entity.id
_entity.type
_entity.pdbx_description
1 polymer ?
#
loop_
_entity_poly.entity_id
_entity_poly.type
_entity_poly.pdbx_seq_one_letter_code
_entity_poly.pdbx_strand_id
1 'polypeptide(L)'
;LPGEGGSWAEHKNRELQELQVRTYDTLAGAWLRTGNGRAAVGAARRAVELAPYRESAYARLMECHVSAGDRAEAVRVYAELRDLLRDSMGVSPSPEVEQIYLEALGR
;
A
#
# COMPACT_ATOMS: atom_id res chain seq x y z
N LEU A 1 28.20 26.45 8.06
CA LEU A 1 26.77 26.56 8.39
C LEU A 1 26.25 25.18 8.77
N PRO A 2 25.95 24.92 10.06
CA PRO A 2 25.34 23.65 10.47
C PRO A 2 23.84 23.72 10.16
N GLY A 3 23.40 23.05 9.08
CA GLY A 3 22.00 23.00 8.64
C GLY A 3 21.83 22.50 7.20
N GLU A 4 22.82 22.73 6.33
CA GLU A 4 22.75 22.33 4.91
C GLU A 4 22.89 20.81 4.71
N GLY A 5 23.69 20.14 5.55
CA GLY A 5 23.87 18.68 5.46
C GLY A 5 22.66 17.85 5.92
N GLY A 6 21.89 18.36 6.88
CA GLY A 6 20.67 17.69 7.36
C GLY A 6 19.56 17.72 6.31
N SER A 7 19.32 18.88 5.71
CA SER A 7 18.33 19.05 4.64
C SER A 7 18.64 18.19 3.40
N TRP A 8 19.92 18.12 2.99
CA TRP A 8 20.32 17.25 1.87
C TRP A 8 20.11 15.76 2.19
N ALA A 9 20.51 15.30 3.38
CA ALA A 9 20.35 13.90 3.76
C ALA A 9 18.87 13.50 3.90
N GLU A 10 18.03 14.36 4.49
CA GLU A 10 16.59 14.16 4.58
C GLU A 10 15.91 14.11 3.21
N HIS A 11 16.31 15.00 2.30
CA HIS A 11 15.82 14.99 0.93
C HIS A 11 16.20 13.70 0.20
N LYS A 12 17.47 13.26 0.30
CA LYS A 12 17.92 11.99 -0.30
C LYS A 12 17.23 10.78 0.29
N ASN A 13 16.99 10.75 1.59
CA ASN A 13 16.24 9.67 2.22
C ASN A 13 14.80 9.61 1.69
N ARG A 14 14.15 10.76 1.51
CA ARG A 14 12.80 10.84 0.94
C ARG A 14 12.75 10.34 -0.50
N GLU A 15 13.70 10.78 -1.35
CA GLU A 15 13.81 10.31 -2.74
C GLU A 15 14.01 8.78 -2.81
N LEU A 16 14.88 8.22 -1.96
CA LEU A 16 15.13 6.79 -1.89
C LEU A 16 13.90 6.02 -1.41
N GLN A 17 13.20 6.51 -0.39
CA GLN A 17 11.98 5.90 0.12
C GLN A 17 10.88 5.90 -0.96
N GLU A 18 10.70 7.02 -1.68
CA GLU A 18 9.75 7.10 -2.78
C GLU A 18 10.10 6.12 -3.91
N LEU A 19 11.39 6.00 -4.27
CA LEU A 19 11.84 5.03 -5.25
C LEU A 19 11.55 3.60 -4.79
N GLN A 20 11.86 3.26 -3.54
CA GLN A 20 11.59 1.93 -2.97
C GLN A 20 10.09 1.59 -3.02
N VAL A 21 9.22 2.52 -2.62
CA VAL A 21 7.76 2.32 -2.69
C VAL A 21 7.33 2.02 -4.12
N ARG A 22 7.79 2.80 -5.11
CA ARG A 22 7.46 2.55 -6.52
C ARG A 22 7.98 1.20 -7.02
N THR A 23 9.17 0.80 -6.60
CA THR A 23 9.76 -0.50 -6.97
C THR A 23 8.91 -1.65 -6.44
N TYR A 24 8.53 -1.62 -5.17
CA TYR A 24 7.69 -2.66 -4.58
C TYR A 24 6.28 -2.68 -5.18
N ASP A 25 5.70 -1.52 -5.44
CA ASP A 25 4.40 -1.39 -6.10
C ASP A 25 4.42 -1.98 -7.53
N THR A 26 5.47 -1.67 -8.29
CA THR A 26 5.70 -2.23 -9.64
C THR A 26 5.89 -3.76 -9.59
N LEU A 27 6.66 -4.24 -8.61
CA LEU A 27 6.92 -5.67 -8.41
C LEU A 27 5.65 -6.43 -8.06
N ALA A 28 4.82 -5.89 -7.16
CA ALA A 28 3.52 -6.45 -6.82
C ALA A 28 2.62 -6.54 -8.06
N GLY A 29 2.53 -5.46 -8.84
CA GLY A 29 1.79 -5.45 -10.10
C GLY A 29 2.30 -6.47 -11.13
N ALA A 30 3.61 -6.69 -11.20
CA ALA A 30 4.20 -7.71 -12.08
C ALA A 30 3.83 -9.13 -11.66
N TRP A 31 3.86 -9.42 -10.36
CA TRP A 31 3.44 -10.72 -9.82
C TRP A 31 1.95 -10.98 -9.98
N LEU A 32 1.10 -9.96 -9.83
CA LEU A 32 -0.33 -10.05 -10.11
C LEU A 32 -0.59 -10.48 -11.56
N ARG A 33 0.08 -9.85 -12.53
CA ARG A 33 -0.08 -10.18 -13.96
C ARG A 33 0.37 -11.60 -14.32
N THR A 34 1.25 -12.21 -13.52
CA THR A 34 1.70 -13.60 -13.72
C THR A 34 0.90 -14.60 -12.87
N GLY A 35 -0.13 -14.16 -12.15
CA GLY A 35 -0.97 -15.01 -11.30
C GLY A 35 -0.29 -15.42 -9.98
N ASN A 36 0.87 -14.84 -9.64
CA ASN A 36 1.58 -15.16 -8.41
C ASN A 36 1.16 -14.24 -7.26
N GLY A 37 -0.11 -14.35 -6.84
CA GLY A 37 -0.67 -13.51 -5.78
C GLY A 37 0.12 -13.55 -4.47
N ARG A 38 0.67 -14.72 -4.09
CA ARG A 38 1.46 -14.86 -2.85
C ARG A 38 2.76 -14.05 -2.87
N ALA A 39 3.49 -14.04 -3.99
CA ALA A 39 4.67 -13.19 -4.14
C ALA A 39 4.28 -11.70 -4.20
N ALA A 40 3.13 -11.39 -4.81
CA ALA A 40 2.61 -10.03 -4.91
C ALA A 40 2.30 -9.44 -3.52
N VAL A 41 1.70 -10.21 -2.61
CA VAL A 41 1.40 -9.81 -1.23
C VAL A 41 2.66 -9.33 -0.51
N GLY A 42 3.78 -10.05 -0.63
CA GLY A 42 5.03 -9.68 0.04
C GLY A 42 5.57 -8.32 -0.43
N ALA A 43 5.52 -8.08 -1.75
CA ALA A 43 5.94 -6.80 -2.31
C ALA A 43 4.99 -5.65 -1.92
N ALA A 44 3.67 -5.86 -2.03
CA ALA A 44 2.69 -4.82 -1.70
C ALA A 44 2.73 -4.44 -0.20
N ARG A 45 2.90 -5.42 0.70
CA ARG A 45 3.05 -5.16 2.14
C ARG A 45 4.25 -4.27 2.43
N ARG A 46 5.37 -4.50 1.73
CA ARG A 46 6.56 -3.66 1.87
C ARG A 46 6.32 -2.23 1.40
N ALA A 47 5.50 -2.02 0.37
CA ALA A 47 5.09 -0.68 -0.06
C ALA A 47 4.25 0.04 1.00
N VAL A 48 3.33 -0.67 1.68
CA VAL A 48 2.53 -0.14 2.79
C VAL A 48 3.41 0.29 3.96
N GLU A 49 4.34 -0.57 4.40
CA GLU A 49 5.27 -0.24 5.49
C GLU A 49 6.12 1.01 5.20
N LEU A 50 6.53 1.18 3.94
CA LEU A 50 7.32 2.33 3.51
C LEU A 50 6.48 3.60 3.30
N ALA A 51 5.19 3.48 3.01
CA ALA A 51 4.30 4.63 2.81
C ALA A 51 2.93 4.38 3.45
N PRO A 52 2.82 4.46 4.81
CA PRO A 52 1.61 4.06 5.52
C PRO A 52 0.36 4.89 5.19
N TYR A 53 0.52 6.11 4.67
CA TYR A 53 -0.59 6.99 4.27
C TYR A 53 -0.89 6.95 2.76
N ARG A 54 -0.20 6.08 2.00
CA ARG A 54 -0.43 5.95 0.55
C ARG A 54 -1.52 4.91 0.31
N GLU A 55 -2.76 5.35 0.11
CA GLU A 55 -3.91 4.49 -0.16
C GLU A 55 -3.69 3.51 -1.31
N SER A 56 -3.01 3.93 -2.39
CA SER A 56 -2.74 3.05 -3.53
C SER A 56 -1.87 1.83 -3.19
N ALA A 57 -1.03 1.91 -2.14
CA ALA A 57 -0.28 0.74 -1.66
C ALA A 57 -1.20 -0.28 -0.96
N TYR A 58 -2.21 0.20 -0.23
CA TYR A 58 -3.23 -0.67 0.38
C TYR A 58 -4.15 -1.27 -0.68
N ALA A 59 -4.59 -0.47 -1.67
CA ALA A 59 -5.36 -0.94 -2.81
C ALA A 59 -4.65 -2.13 -3.50
N ARG A 60 -3.37 -1.96 -3.83
CA ARG A 60 -2.53 -3.02 -4.40
C ARG A 60 -2.47 -4.25 -3.49
N LEU A 61 -2.28 -4.06 -2.18
CA LEU A 61 -2.21 -5.17 -1.22
C LEU A 61 -3.54 -5.94 -1.15
N MET A 62 -4.67 -5.23 -1.17
CA MET A 62 -6.01 -5.82 -1.21
C MET A 62 -6.22 -6.64 -2.49
N GLU A 63 -5.87 -6.09 -3.66
CA GLU A 63 -5.90 -6.82 -4.94
C GLU A 63 -5.02 -8.08 -4.90
N CYS A 64 -3.84 -8.01 -4.30
CA CYS A 64 -2.94 -9.16 -4.12
C CYS A 64 -3.59 -10.26 -3.29
N HIS A 65 -4.25 -9.90 -2.18
CA HIS A 65 -4.96 -10.85 -1.33
C HIS A 65 -6.17 -11.47 -2.06
N VAL A 66 -6.97 -10.67 -2.77
CA VAL A 66 -8.08 -11.18 -3.59
C VAL A 66 -7.58 -12.15 -4.67
N SER A 67 -6.51 -11.79 -5.39
CA SER A 67 -5.88 -12.64 -6.41
C SER A 67 -5.32 -13.95 -5.84
N ALA A 68 -4.80 -13.92 -4.61
CA ALA A 68 -4.34 -15.10 -3.89
C ALA A 68 -5.48 -15.98 -3.33
N GLY A 69 -6.75 -15.55 -3.45
CA GLY A 69 -7.92 -16.23 -2.90
C GLY A 69 -8.20 -15.92 -1.44
N ASP A 70 -7.49 -14.97 -0.83
CA ASP A 70 -7.57 -14.61 0.58
C ASP A 70 -8.37 -13.31 0.79
N ARG A 71 -9.67 -13.39 0.51
CA ARG A 71 -10.58 -12.23 0.63
C ARG A 71 -10.68 -11.68 2.05
N ALA A 72 -10.54 -12.54 3.07
CA ALA A 72 -10.59 -12.13 4.47
C ALA A 72 -9.43 -11.18 4.83
N GLU A 73 -8.23 -11.45 4.32
CA GLU A 73 -7.11 -10.54 4.50
C GLU A 73 -7.27 -9.22 3.75
N ALA A 74 -7.89 -9.21 2.56
CA ALA A 74 -8.22 -7.96 1.86
C ALA A 74 -9.16 -7.07 2.70
N VAL A 75 -10.17 -7.67 3.33
CA VAL A 75 -11.06 -6.98 4.28
C VAL A 75 -10.31 -6.46 5.51
N ARG A 76 -9.37 -7.25 6.05
CA ARG A 76 -8.54 -6.84 7.19
C ARG A 76 -7.66 -5.63 6.84
N VAL A 77 -7.05 -5.62 5.66
CA VAL A 77 -6.21 -4.52 5.15
C VAL A 77 -7.04 -3.23 4.97
N TYR A 78 -8.28 -3.32 4.46
CA TYR A 78 -9.17 -2.18 4.39
C TYR A 78 -9.47 -1.59 5.78
N ALA A 79 -9.79 -2.45 6.76
CA ALA A 79 -10.07 -2.01 8.12
C ALA A 79 -8.86 -1.29 8.75
N GLU A 80 -7.65 -1.81 8.52
CA GLU A 80 -6.39 -1.20 8.96
C GLU A 80 -6.20 0.21 8.38
N LEU A 81 -6.38 0.37 7.06
CA LEU A 81 -6.30 1.69 6.43
C LEU A 81 -7.36 2.65 6.94
N ARG A 82 -8.62 2.20 7.02
CA ARG A 82 -9.74 3.01 7.48
C ARG A 82 -9.48 3.53 8.90
N ASP A 83 -8.99 2.67 9.77
CA ASP A 83 -8.69 3.04 11.15
C ASP A 83 -7.51 4.03 11.19
N LEU A 84 -6.44 3.81 10.41
CA LEU A 84 -5.33 4.75 10.29
C LEU A 84 -5.78 6.14 9.82
N LEU A 85 -6.55 6.23 8.73
CA LEU A 85 -6.99 7.51 8.15
C LEU A 85 -7.98 8.25 9.06
N ARG A 86 -8.90 7.52 9.70
CA ARG A 86 -9.82 8.10 10.67
C ARG A 86 -9.06 8.66 11.86
N ASP A 87 -8.12 7.91 12.42
CA ASP A 87 -7.45 8.28 13.67
C ASP A 87 -6.42 9.40 13.44
N SER A 88 -5.82 9.48 12.25
CA SER A 88 -4.80 10.50 11.91
C SER A 88 -5.35 11.76 11.25
N MET A 89 -6.39 11.64 10.42
CA MET A 89 -6.89 12.72 9.56
C MET A 89 -8.41 12.94 9.66
N GLY A 90 -9.15 12.05 10.33
CA GLY A 90 -10.61 12.14 10.42
C GLY A 90 -11.34 11.88 9.10
N VAL A 91 -10.69 11.19 8.15
CA VAL A 91 -11.23 10.90 6.82
C VAL A 91 -11.45 9.41 6.60
N SER A 92 -12.33 9.07 5.67
CA SER A 92 -12.54 7.70 5.18
C SER A 92 -11.60 7.39 4.01
N PRO A 93 -11.36 6.09 3.71
CA PRO A 93 -10.68 5.69 2.48
C PRO A 93 -11.37 6.22 1.22
N SER A 94 -10.59 6.37 0.16
CA SER A 94 -11.03 6.79 -1.16
C SER A 94 -12.03 5.81 -1.78
N PRO A 95 -12.89 6.29 -2.72
CA PRO A 95 -13.87 5.44 -3.41
C PRO A 95 -13.25 4.25 -4.15
N GLU A 96 -12.03 4.40 -4.67
CA GLU A 96 -11.29 3.31 -5.33
C GLU A 96 -10.98 2.17 -4.36
N VAL A 97 -10.53 2.50 -3.14
CA VAL A 97 -10.27 1.50 -2.10
C VAL A 97 -11.57 0.87 -1.59
N GLU A 98 -12.63 1.67 -1.43
CA GLU A 98 -13.95 1.16 -1.05
C GLU A 98 -14.49 0.15 -2.07
N GLN A 99 -14.28 0.40 -3.36
CA GLN A 99 -14.71 -0.52 -4.42
C GLN A 99 -14.03 -1.90 -4.29
N ILE A 100 -12.72 -1.93 -4.07
CA ILE A 100 -11.98 -3.20 -3.89
C ILE A 100 -12.48 -3.94 -2.63
N TYR A 101 -12.84 -3.20 -1.58
CA TYR A 101 -13.43 -3.78 -0.37
C TYR A 101 -14.79 -4.44 -0.65
N LEU A 102 -15.67 -3.80 -1.43
CA LEU A 102 -16.96 -4.38 -1.82
C LEU A 102 -16.78 -5.65 -2.66
N GLU A 103 -15.83 -5.64 -3.60
CA GLU A 103 -15.47 -6.81 -4.39
C GLU A 103 -14.95 -7.97 -3.52
N ALA A 104 -14.14 -7.66 -2.50
CA ALA A 104 -13.67 -8.65 -1.54
C ALA A 104 -14.81 -9.25 -0.70
N LEU A 105 -15.89 -8.51 -0.45
CA LEU A 105 -17.11 -9.01 0.20
C LEU A 105 -18.05 -9.78 -0.76
N GLY A 106 -17.77 -9.77 -2.06
CA GLY A 106 -18.63 -10.37 -3.08
C GLY A 106 -19.94 -9.57 -3.28
N ARG A 107 -19.89 -8.25 -3.14
CA ARG A 107 -21.01 -7.33 -3.32
C ARG A 107 -20.80 -6.40 -4.50
#